data_AF-A0A420CFC4-F1
#
_entry.id   AF-A0A420CFC4-F1
#
_cell.length_a   1.000
_cell.length_b   1.000
_cell.length_c   1.000
_cell.angle_alpha   90.00
_cell.angle_beta   90.00
_cell.angle_gamma   90.00
#
_symmetry.space_group_name_H-M   'P 1'
#
loop_
_entity.id
_entity.type
_entity.pdbx_description
1 polymer ?
#
loop_
_entity_poly.entity_id
_entity_poly.type
_entity_poly.pdbx_seq_one_letter_code
_entity_poly.pdbx_strand_id
1 'polypeptide(L)'
;MKSPPILERVKEMARQAREREAEKLLTVKLVKEAISEAAGQGYSRVVIAPLKPLDLTKTEVALATVAELEKDGFHIQWEVRIQPDNTSLKALVVSW
;
A
#
# COMPACT_ATOMS: atom_id res chain seq x y z
N MET A 1 16.44 -2.92 -27.21
CA MET A 1 17.70 -2.71 -26.48
C MET A 1 17.61 -3.41 -25.12
N LYS A 2 18.49 -4.38 -24.82
CA LYS A 2 18.55 -5.00 -23.49
C LYS A 2 19.22 -4.00 -22.53
N SER A 3 18.60 -3.73 -21.39
CA SER A 3 19.18 -2.89 -20.35
C SER A 3 20.53 -3.46 -19.89
N PRO A 4 21.49 -2.61 -19.49
CA PRO A 4 22.75 -3.08 -18.93
C PRO A 4 22.52 -3.87 -17.62
N PRO A 5 23.31 -4.92 -17.32
CA PRO A 5 23.08 -5.84 -16.19
C PRO A 5 22.94 -5.14 -14.82
N ILE A 6 23.66 -4.02 -14.62
CA ILE A 6 23.61 -3.24 -13.39
C ILE A 6 22.24 -2.54 -13.23
N LEU A 7 21.68 -2.01 -14.32
CA LEU A 7 20.39 -1.32 -14.28
C LEU A 7 19.26 -2.29 -13.91
N GLU A 8 19.27 -3.51 -14.46
CA GLU A 8 18.29 -4.54 -14.11
C GLU A 8 18.42 -4.98 -12.64
N ARG A 9 19.66 -5.13 -12.14
CA ARG A 9 19.89 -5.43 -10.73
C ARG A 9 19.36 -4.33 -9.80
N VAL A 10 19.58 -3.06 -10.13
CA VAL A 10 19.06 -1.92 -9.35
C VAL A 10 17.54 -1.88 -9.37
N LYS A 11 16.90 -2.12 -10.53
CA LYS A 11 15.44 -2.20 -10.64
C LYS A 11 14.87 -3.31 -9.76
N GLU A 12 15.49 -4.48 -9.78
CA GLU A 12 15.06 -5.62 -8.95
C GLU A 12 15.24 -5.32 -7.46
N MET A 13 16.36 -4.72 -7.05
CA MET A 13 16.55 -4.27 -5.67
C MET A 13 15.49 -3.24 -5.25
N ALA A 14 15.15 -2.30 -6.12
CA ALA A 14 14.10 -1.32 -5.85
C ALA A 14 12.71 -1.98 -5.75
N ARG A 15 12.43 -3.02 -6.56
CA ARG A 15 11.21 -3.81 -6.47
C ARG A 15 11.12 -4.52 -5.11
N GLN A 16 12.18 -5.24 -4.72
CA GLN A 16 12.23 -5.94 -3.44
C GLN A 16 12.13 -4.98 -2.24
N ALA A 17 12.71 -3.79 -2.34
CA ALA A 17 12.57 -2.77 -1.31
C ALA A 17 11.11 -2.31 -1.17
N ARG A 18 10.39 -2.10 -2.27
CA ARG A 18 8.95 -1.77 -2.22
C ARG A 18 8.12 -2.89 -1.61
N GLU A 19 8.41 -4.15 -1.94
CA GLU A 19 7.72 -5.29 -1.32
C GLU A 19 7.90 -5.30 0.21
N ARG A 20 9.14 -5.15 0.69
CA ARG A 20 9.41 -5.10 2.14
C ARG A 20 8.74 -3.93 2.84
N GLU A 21 8.60 -2.79 2.17
CA GLU A 21 7.84 -1.66 2.73
C GLU A 21 6.33 -1.93 2.74
N ALA A 22 5.80 -2.63 1.74
CA ALA A 22 4.41 -3.08 1.73
C ALA A 22 4.13 -4.13 2.82
N GLU A 23 5.04 -5.09 3.06
CA GLU A 23 4.88 -6.09 4.14
C GLU A 23 4.72 -5.47 5.54
N LYS A 24 5.35 -4.31 5.78
CA LYS A 24 5.29 -3.62 7.07
C LYS A 24 3.98 -2.88 7.32
N LEU A 25 3.16 -2.69 6.29
CA LEU A 25 2.02 -1.77 6.33
C LEU A 25 0.72 -2.39 5.81
N LEU A 26 0.83 -3.19 4.76
CA LEU A 26 -0.28 -3.63 3.92
C LEU A 26 -0.51 -5.13 3.99
N THR A 27 0.03 -5.84 4.98
CA THR A 27 -0.40 -7.23 5.21
C THR A 27 -1.84 -7.23 5.70
N VAL A 28 -2.63 -8.20 5.25
CA VAL A 28 -4.04 -8.39 5.64
C VAL A 28 -4.24 -8.23 7.15
N LYS A 29 -3.36 -8.86 7.95
CA LYS A 29 -3.42 -8.78 9.41
C LYS A 29 -3.35 -7.33 9.90
N LEU A 30 -2.32 -6.58 9.48
CA LEU A 30 -2.14 -5.19 9.90
C LEU A 30 -3.28 -4.29 9.43
N VAL A 31 -3.78 -4.51 8.21
CA VAL A 31 -4.90 -3.73 7.69
C VAL A 31 -6.19 -4.01 8.48
N LYS A 32 -6.48 -5.28 8.81
CA LYS A 32 -7.64 -5.65 9.64
C LYS A 32 -7.54 -5.12 11.07
N GLU A 33 -6.34 -5.11 11.65
CA GLU A 33 -6.08 -4.47 12.95
C GLU A 33 -6.40 -2.96 12.89
N ALA A 34 -5.91 -2.26 11.87
CA ALA A 34 -6.18 -0.83 11.68
C ALA A 34 -7.68 -0.53 11.43
N ILE A 35 -8.38 -1.39 10.69
CA ILE A 35 -9.84 -1.30 10.51
C ILE A 35 -10.55 -1.45 11.85
N SER A 36 -10.20 -2.47 12.63
CA SER A 36 -10.81 -2.76 13.93
C SER A 36 -10.63 -1.59 14.91
N GLU A 37 -9.43 -1.02 14.97
CA GLU A 37 -9.14 0.16 15.79
C GLU A 37 -9.97 1.38 15.35
N ALA A 38 -10.02 1.66 14.05
CA ALA A 38 -10.80 2.77 13.51
C ALA A 38 -12.31 2.59 13.74
N ALA A 39 -12.84 1.38 13.55
CA ALA A 39 -14.23 1.04 13.84
C ALA A 39 -14.56 1.17 15.33
N GLY A 40 -13.65 0.75 16.21
CA GLY A 40 -13.77 0.92 17.66
C GLY A 40 -13.82 2.39 18.11
N GLN A 41 -13.26 3.29 17.30
CA GLN A 41 -13.33 4.74 17.49
C GLN A 41 -14.54 5.40 16.81
N GLY A 42 -15.40 4.63 16.15
CA GLY A 42 -16.61 5.13 15.47
C GLY A 42 -16.37 5.68 14.07
N TYR A 43 -15.19 5.46 13.47
CA TYR A 43 -14.97 5.78 12.06
C TYR A 43 -15.66 4.76 11.14
N SER A 44 -15.86 5.13 9.88
CA SER A 44 -16.36 4.26 8.80
C SER A 44 -15.32 3.98 7.71
N ARG A 45 -14.08 4.47 7.92
CA ARG A 45 -12.96 4.25 7.02
C ARG A 45 -11.63 4.34 7.73
N VAL A 46 -10.62 3.71 7.16
CA VAL A 46 -9.22 3.87 7.54
C VAL A 46 -8.36 4.21 6.33
N VAL A 47 -7.30 4.99 6.56
CA VAL A 47 -6.33 5.36 5.53
C VAL A 47 -4.95 4.86 5.95
N ILE A 48 -4.33 4.05 5.10
CA ILE A 48 -3.02 3.46 5.33
C ILE A 48 -2.07 3.99 4.26
N ALA A 49 -1.02 4.70 4.69
CA ALA A 49 -0.06 5.34 3.79
C ALA A 49 1.38 5.03 4.22
N PRO A 50 2.30 4.85 3.25
CA PRO A 50 3.72 4.76 3.58
C PRO A 50 4.26 6.10 4.08
N LEU A 51 5.23 6.04 5.00
CA LEU A 51 5.92 7.24 5.50
C LEU A 51 6.72 7.97 4.40
N LYS A 52 7.23 7.21 3.43
CA LYS A 52 7.95 7.74 2.28
C LYS A 52 7.00 7.84 1.07
N PRO A 53 7.22 8.80 0.15
CA PRO A 53 6.44 8.90 -1.09
C PRO A 53 6.74 7.74 -2.03
N LEU A 54 6.11 6.60 -1.76
CA LEU A 54 6.27 5.35 -2.49
C LEU A 54 4.93 4.90 -3.06
N ASP A 55 4.95 4.43 -4.30
CA ASP A 55 3.83 3.71 -4.88
C ASP A 55 3.97 2.21 -4.56
N LEU A 56 3.11 1.73 -3.65
CA LEU A 56 3.04 0.32 -3.24
C LEU A 56 1.92 -0.45 -3.95
N THR A 57 1.15 0.20 -4.84
CA THR A 57 -0.09 -0.38 -5.42
C THR A 57 0.13 -1.64 -6.26
N LYS A 58 1.34 -1.83 -6.79
CA LYS A 58 1.72 -2.97 -7.63
C LYS A 58 2.49 -4.05 -6.88
N THR A 59 2.62 -3.92 -5.57
CA THR A 59 3.30 -4.93 -4.76
C THR A 59 2.44 -6.16 -4.60
N GLU A 60 3.05 -7.34 -4.54
CA GLU A 60 2.33 -8.62 -4.38
C GLU A 60 1.49 -8.60 -3.09
N VAL A 61 2.06 -8.04 -2.02
CA VAL A 61 1.39 -7.87 -0.73
C VAL A 61 0.15 -6.98 -0.85
N ALA A 62 0.27 -5.80 -1.49
CA ALA A 62 -0.86 -4.90 -1.64
C ALA A 62 -1.98 -5.55 -2.47
N LEU A 63 -1.64 -6.21 -3.58
CA LEU A 63 -2.62 -6.87 -4.44
C LEU A 63 -3.34 -8.01 -3.71
N ALA A 64 -2.60 -8.85 -2.97
CA ALA A 64 -3.19 -9.93 -2.19
C ALA A 64 -4.13 -9.40 -1.09
N THR A 65 -3.72 -8.35 -0.39
CA THR A 65 -4.54 -7.75 0.68
C THR A 65 -5.79 -7.07 0.16
N VAL A 66 -5.70 -6.32 -0.94
CA VAL A 66 -6.88 -5.72 -1.60
C VAL A 66 -7.86 -6.81 -2.00
N ALA A 67 -7.39 -7.88 -2.66
CA ALA A 67 -8.24 -8.98 -3.09
C ALA A 67 -8.91 -9.74 -1.93
N GLU A 68 -8.26 -9.82 -0.75
CA GLU A 68 -8.90 -10.40 0.43
C GLU A 68 -9.97 -9.46 1.03
N LEU A 69 -9.67 -8.18 1.17
CA LEU A 69 -10.63 -7.22 1.73
C LEU A 69 -11.86 -7.02 0.84
N GLU A 70 -11.69 -7.04 -0.49
CA GLU A 70 -12.83 -7.00 -1.43
C GLU A 70 -13.71 -8.25 -1.29
N LYS A 71 -13.13 -9.43 -1.04
CA LYS A 71 -13.90 -10.67 -0.77
C LYS A 71 -14.69 -10.58 0.54
N ASP A 72 -14.13 -9.90 1.53
CA ASP A 72 -14.77 -9.65 2.82
C ASP A 72 -15.85 -8.55 2.75
N GLY A 73 -16.01 -7.90 1.59
CA GLY A 73 -17.06 -6.90 1.33
C GLY A 73 -16.65 -5.46 1.62
N PHE A 74 -15.37 -5.20 1.90
CA PHE A 74 -14.89 -3.83 2.07
C PHE A 74 -14.81 -3.09 0.72
N HIS A 75 -15.07 -1.79 0.76
CA HIS A 75 -14.84 -0.91 -0.38
C HIS A 75 -13.42 -0.35 -0.33
N ILE A 76 -12.68 -0.52 -1.43
CA ILE A 76 -11.26 -0.20 -1.52
C ILE A 76 -11.01 0.91 -2.53
N GLN A 77 -10.21 1.90 -2.14
CA GLN A 77 -9.77 2.98 -3.02
C GLN A 77 -8.29 3.30 -2.80
N TRP A 78 -7.63 3.79 -3.84
CA TRP A 78 -6.28 4.33 -3.75
C TRP A 78 -6.34 5.85 -3.92
N GLU A 79 -6.03 6.57 -2.85
CA GLU A 79 -6.00 8.04 -2.86
C GLU A 79 -4.58 8.54 -3.15
N VAL A 80 -4.44 9.41 -4.15
CA VAL A 80 -3.17 10.09 -4.43
C VAL A 80 -3.08 11.31 -3.54
N ARG A 81 -2.04 11.37 -2.70
CA ARG A 81 -1.78 12.52 -1.83
C ARG A 81 -0.52 13.23 -2.28
N ILE A 82 -0.64 14.53 -2.55
CA ILE A 82 0.47 15.39 -2.92
C ILE A 82 1.03 16.00 -1.63
N GLN A 83 2.33 15.80 -1.40
CA GLN A 83 3.06 16.40 -0.30
C GLN A 83 3.51 17.84 -0.67
N PRO A 84 3.85 18.69 0.32
CA PRO A 84 4.31 20.06 0.06
C PRO A 84 5.56 20.16 -0.82
N ASP A 85 6.38 19.10 -0.88
CA ASP A 85 7.56 18.99 -1.74
C ASP A 85 7.23 18.55 -3.18
N ASN A 86 5.94 18.53 -3.54
CA ASN A 86 5.40 18.08 -4.81
C ASN A 86 5.64 16.59 -5.12
N THR A 87 6.02 15.79 -4.12
CA THR A 87 6.02 14.33 -4.25
C THR A 87 4.61 13.79 -4.03
N SER A 88 4.30 12.66 -4.65
CA SER A 88 3.03 11.98 -4.45
C SER A 88 3.21 10.63 -3.78
N LEU A 89 2.27 10.30 -2.90
CA LEU A 89 2.12 8.96 -2.35
C LEU A 89 0.74 8.42 -2.71
N LYS A 90 0.60 7.09 -2.72
CA LYS A 90 -0.69 6.43 -2.83
C LYS A 90 -1.04 5.79 -1.49
N ALA A 91 -2.14 6.23 -0.91
CA ALA A 91 -2.68 5.69 0.32
C ALA A 91 -3.80 4.71 0.01
N LEU A 92 -3.80 3.56 0.71
CA LEU A 92 -4.90 2.62 0.69
C LEU A 92 -6.02 3.16 1.59
N VAL A 93 -7.20 3.34 1.04
CA VAL A 93 -8.41 3.71 1.77
C VAL A 93 -9.33 2.49 1.79
N VAL A 94 -9.75 2.09 2.98
CA VAL A 94 -10.69 1.00 3.20
C VAL A 94 -11.90 1.55 3.93
N SER A 95 -13.11 1.27 3.44
CA SER A 95 -14.38 1.66 4.07
C SER A 95 -15.36 0.49 4.14
N TRP A 96 -16.28 0.56 5.11
CA TRP A 96 -17.30 -0.45 5.41
C TRP A 96 -18.68 0.19 5.62
#